data_AF-A0A9X7G5E9-F1
#
_entry.id   AF-A0A9X7G5E9-F1
#
_cell.length_a   1.000
_cell.length_b   1.000
_cell.length_c   1.000
_cell.angle_alpha   90.00
_cell.angle_beta   90.00
_cell.angle_gamma   90.00
#
_symmetry.space_group_name_H-M   'P 1'
#
loop_
_entity.id
_entity.type
_entity.pdbx_description
1 polymer ?
#
loop_
_entity_poly.entity_id
_entity_poly.type
_entity_poly.pdbx_seq_one_letter_code
_entity_poly.pdbx_strand_id
1 'polypeptide(L)'
;MKLKNKVVSMVAITSLGAAFTISDPGLISAASINSTENSLKKTMNTDAGIVDWQVPFKEAAEIIGKNYIGPSEYLGAITYISDQKILQHSVEADGSPEISKSESIFVGKTILTNNSNQEQTLSTNSFSKTISNSITNATTHGFKFGSKVSSKFQIPLVGETAVELNTEYNFSDTTNETKSVSHTYTAGPQNIKVPANSAVEVIVKLDAAKIKGNVKLLTEMTGKSNTHLFYKNGSIRHDYDVATLVREASRFEELKRVSAEPSGKTVNLIGYGKYEAEYGTEFSVTVKPINKKRKFAGQNYTFKVKPEITK
;
A
#
# COMPACT_ATOMS: atom_id res chain seq x y z
N MET A 1 -31.36 -43.27 -26.78
CA MET A 1 -31.23 -42.93 -25.35
C MET A 1 -29.76 -42.97 -24.95
N LYS A 2 -29.10 -41.80 -24.93
CA LYS A 2 -27.71 -41.61 -24.48
C LYS A 2 -27.69 -40.32 -23.68
N LEU A 3 -27.28 -40.38 -22.41
CA LEU A 3 -26.91 -39.20 -21.64
C LEU A 3 -25.50 -39.41 -21.09
N LYS A 4 -24.55 -38.62 -21.60
CA LYS A 4 -23.23 -38.39 -21.00
C LYS A 4 -23.24 -36.93 -20.53
N ASN A 5 -23.16 -36.70 -19.22
CA ASN A 5 -22.94 -35.36 -18.67
C ASN A 5 -21.44 -35.09 -18.62
N LYS A 6 -21.00 -34.03 -19.31
CA LYS A 6 -19.69 -33.39 -19.12
C LYS A 6 -19.90 -31.91 -18.82
N VAL A 7 -19.46 -31.52 -17.62
CA VAL A 7 -18.72 -30.31 -17.21
C VAL A 7 -19.22 -28.95 -17.71
N VAL A 8 -19.60 -28.11 -16.74
CA VAL A 8 -20.02 -26.72 -16.86
C VAL A 8 -18.83 -25.76 -16.91
N SER A 9 -18.98 -24.74 -17.75
CA SER A 9 -18.10 -23.62 -18.10
C SER A 9 -17.76 -22.65 -16.97
N MET A 10 -16.63 -21.93 -17.13
CA MET A 10 -16.47 -20.57 -16.62
C MET A 10 -15.77 -19.74 -17.72
N VAL A 11 -16.52 -18.81 -18.31
CA VAL A 11 -16.08 -17.93 -19.41
C VAL A 11 -15.69 -16.56 -18.82
N ALA A 12 -14.55 -16.05 -19.28
CA ALA A 12 -14.00 -14.74 -18.93
C ALA A 12 -14.91 -13.59 -19.40
N ILE A 13 -15.09 -12.58 -18.54
CA ILE A 13 -15.79 -11.33 -18.88
C ILE A 13 -14.77 -10.35 -19.48
N THR A 14 -14.98 -10.01 -20.74
CA THR A 14 -14.33 -8.91 -21.47
C THR A 14 -14.97 -7.58 -21.10
N SER A 15 -14.18 -6.59 -20.66
CA SER A 15 -14.66 -5.23 -20.44
C SER A 15 -14.63 -4.41 -21.73
N LEU A 16 -15.80 -3.88 -22.09
CA LEU A 16 -16.08 -3.01 -23.23
C LEU A 16 -15.29 -1.69 -23.17
N GLY A 17 -14.57 -1.36 -24.25
CA GLY A 17 -14.07 -0.02 -24.52
C GLY A 17 -15.13 0.80 -25.24
N ALA A 18 -15.46 1.99 -24.71
CA ALA A 18 -16.28 2.97 -25.40
C ALA A 18 -15.36 3.94 -26.17
N ALA A 19 -15.52 3.97 -27.49
CA ALA A 19 -14.95 4.98 -28.37
C ALA A 19 -15.84 6.23 -28.38
N PHE A 20 -15.25 7.42 -28.29
CA PHE A 20 -15.95 8.68 -28.56
C PHE A 20 -15.46 9.28 -29.87
N THR A 21 -16.40 9.53 -30.77
CA THR A 21 -16.22 10.18 -32.09
C THR A 21 -16.20 11.69 -31.97
N ILE A 22 -15.39 12.34 -32.81
CA ILE A 22 -15.31 13.80 -32.98
C ILE A 22 -16.18 14.20 -34.19
N SER A 23 -16.95 15.29 -34.07
CA SER A 23 -17.32 16.15 -35.21
C SER A 23 -17.64 17.59 -34.75
N ASP A 24 -16.88 18.52 -35.34
CA ASP A 24 -16.84 20.02 -35.32
C ASP A 24 -18.13 20.67 -35.94
N PRO A 25 -18.33 22.01 -36.15
CA PRO A 25 -17.51 23.20 -35.84
C PRO A 25 -18.26 24.48 -35.32
N GLY A 26 -17.48 25.46 -34.83
CA GLY A 26 -17.71 26.91 -35.05
C GLY A 26 -18.62 27.69 -34.08
N LEU A 27 -17.99 28.55 -33.26
CA LEU A 27 -18.44 29.93 -32.99
C LEU A 27 -17.31 30.69 -32.27
N ILE A 28 -16.76 31.68 -32.97
CA ILE A 28 -15.78 32.63 -32.45
C ILE A 28 -16.53 33.58 -31.50
N SER A 29 -16.16 33.58 -30.23
CA SER A 29 -16.45 34.67 -29.30
C SER A 29 -15.15 34.99 -28.55
N ALA A 30 -14.74 36.26 -28.60
CA ALA A 30 -13.55 36.75 -27.93
C ALA A 30 -13.79 36.78 -26.41
N ALA A 31 -13.41 35.69 -25.74
CA ALA A 31 -13.32 35.64 -24.28
C ALA A 31 -11.90 36.01 -23.85
N SER A 32 -11.82 37.09 -23.07
CA SER A 32 -10.62 37.62 -22.43
C SER A 32 -9.84 36.57 -21.63
N ILE A 33 -8.54 36.78 -21.60
CA ILE A 33 -7.47 35.98 -20.96
C ILE A 33 -7.85 35.60 -19.51
N ASN A 34 -8.34 34.37 -19.32
CA ASN A 34 -8.46 33.69 -18.02
C ASN A 34 -8.01 32.22 -18.14
N SER A 35 -7.03 31.95 -19.02
CA SER A 35 -6.53 30.60 -19.30
C SER A 35 -5.65 30.03 -18.18
N THR A 36 -4.99 30.87 -17.38
CA THR A 36 -4.10 30.44 -16.29
C THR A 36 -4.89 29.95 -15.08
N GLU A 37 -5.95 30.67 -14.69
CA GLU A 37 -6.81 30.28 -13.56
C GLU A 37 -7.56 28.96 -13.85
N ASN A 38 -8.05 28.79 -15.08
CA ASN A 38 -8.77 27.58 -15.49
C ASN A 38 -7.85 26.38 -15.70
N SER A 39 -6.60 26.56 -16.11
CA SER A 39 -5.63 25.46 -16.22
C SER A 39 -5.08 25.04 -14.86
N LEU A 40 -4.84 25.98 -13.95
CA LEU A 40 -4.48 25.67 -12.56
C LEU A 40 -5.65 25.00 -11.83
N LYS A 41 -6.88 25.54 -11.90
CA LYS A 41 -8.08 24.90 -11.31
C LYS A 41 -8.39 23.51 -11.90
N LYS A 42 -8.16 23.29 -13.20
CA LYS A 42 -8.32 21.96 -13.84
C LYS A 42 -7.23 20.96 -13.42
N THR A 43 -6.08 21.44 -12.97
CA THR A 43 -5.01 20.61 -12.37
C THR A 43 -5.20 20.44 -10.85
N MET A 44 -5.86 21.40 -10.19
CA MET A 44 -6.12 21.45 -8.75
C MET A 44 -7.36 20.67 -8.30
N ASN A 45 -8.15 20.11 -9.24
CA ASN A 45 -9.40 19.40 -8.92
C ASN A 45 -9.42 17.96 -9.47
N THR A 46 -8.30 17.27 -9.37
CA THR A 46 -8.24 15.85 -9.68
C THR A 46 -7.55 15.10 -8.55
N ASP A 47 -8.20 14.02 -8.11
CA ASP A 47 -7.62 12.78 -7.59
C ASP A 47 -6.52 12.21 -8.53
N ALA A 48 -5.61 13.05 -9.01
CA ALA A 48 -4.63 12.75 -10.04
C ALA A 48 -3.40 12.10 -9.43
N GLY A 49 -3.18 10.84 -9.83
CA GLY A 49 -2.20 10.00 -9.21
C GLY A 49 -0.74 10.34 -9.51
N ILE A 50 -0.42 11.13 -10.53
CA ILE A 50 0.95 11.63 -10.80
C ILE A 50 0.88 13.07 -11.30
N VAL A 51 1.62 13.98 -10.68
CA VAL A 51 1.70 15.40 -11.09
C VAL A 51 3.13 15.80 -11.40
N ASP A 52 3.33 16.93 -12.07
CA ASP A 52 4.67 17.48 -12.24
C ASP A 52 5.24 17.93 -10.87
N TRP A 53 6.51 17.62 -10.61
CA TRP A 53 7.17 17.94 -9.34
C TRP A 53 7.20 19.45 -9.02
N GLN A 54 7.03 20.31 -10.03
CA GLN A 54 6.99 21.76 -9.85
C GLN A 54 5.65 22.27 -9.30
N VAL A 55 4.57 21.49 -9.39
CA VAL A 55 3.22 21.92 -9.02
C VAL A 55 3.13 22.42 -7.57
N PRO A 56 3.65 21.71 -6.55
CA PRO A 56 3.58 22.18 -5.17
C PRO A 56 4.29 23.52 -4.92
N PHE A 57 5.33 23.85 -5.69
CA PHE A 57 6.01 25.15 -5.58
C PHE A 57 5.19 26.28 -6.20
N LYS A 58 4.46 26.00 -7.29
CA LYS A 58 3.51 26.96 -7.87
C LYS A 58 2.36 27.24 -6.89
N GLU A 59 1.86 26.20 -6.22
CA GLU A 59 0.85 26.34 -5.14
C GLU A 59 1.38 27.20 -3.99
N ALA A 60 2.61 26.96 -3.54
CA ALA A 60 3.25 27.77 -2.51
C ALA A 60 3.35 29.25 -2.90
N ALA A 61 3.76 29.55 -4.14
CA ALA A 61 3.81 30.92 -4.65
C ALA A 61 2.43 31.60 -4.71
N GLU A 62 1.40 30.86 -5.11
CA GLU A 62 0.01 31.34 -5.12
C GLU A 62 -0.48 31.69 -3.70
N ILE A 63 -0.14 30.86 -2.70
CA ILE A 63 -0.47 31.12 -1.29
C ILE A 63 0.21 32.40 -0.83
N ILE A 64 1.50 32.58 -1.12
CA ILE A 64 2.22 33.81 -0.77
C ILE A 64 1.55 35.01 -1.44
N GLY A 65 1.33 34.98 -2.76
CA GLY A 65 0.76 36.12 -3.49
C GLY A 65 -0.61 36.57 -3.01
N LYS A 66 -1.48 35.62 -2.61
CA LYS A 66 -2.80 35.94 -2.05
C LYS A 66 -2.75 36.59 -0.66
N ASN A 67 -1.74 36.24 0.14
CA ASN A 67 -1.67 36.63 1.55
C ASN A 67 -0.63 37.74 1.83
N TYR A 68 0.26 38.02 0.89
CA TYR A 68 1.22 39.12 0.99
C TYR A 68 0.51 40.47 0.80
N ILE A 69 0.96 41.49 1.51
CA ILE A 69 0.46 42.86 1.31
C ILE A 69 1.05 43.39 0.00
N GLY A 70 0.33 43.16 -1.08
CA GLY A 70 0.67 43.65 -2.41
C GLY A 70 0.27 45.12 -2.63
N PRO A 71 0.76 45.73 -3.72
CA PRO A 71 0.40 47.11 -4.09
C PRO A 71 -1.07 47.28 -4.49
N SER A 72 -1.80 46.17 -4.72
CA SER A 72 -3.20 46.15 -5.15
C SER A 72 -3.76 44.71 -5.10
N GLU A 73 -4.93 44.50 -5.70
CA GLU A 73 -5.53 43.18 -5.93
C GLU A 73 -4.55 42.19 -6.60
N TYR A 74 -4.46 40.98 -6.06
CA TYR A 74 -3.62 39.90 -6.54
C TYR A 74 -4.22 39.24 -7.79
N LEU A 75 -3.39 38.98 -8.81
CA LEU A 75 -3.81 38.45 -10.11
C LEU A 75 -3.25 37.05 -10.41
N GLY A 76 -2.18 36.62 -9.74
CA GLY A 76 -1.58 35.29 -9.95
C GLY A 76 -0.06 35.28 -9.75
N ALA A 77 0.51 34.07 -9.83
CA ALA A 77 1.95 33.87 -9.69
C ALA A 77 2.53 33.04 -10.83
N ILE A 78 3.77 33.33 -11.20
CA ILE A 78 4.60 32.46 -12.04
C ILE A 78 5.86 32.11 -11.24
N THR A 79 6.18 30.83 -11.17
CA THR A 79 7.36 30.33 -10.47
C THR A 79 8.20 29.45 -11.39
N TYR A 80 9.48 29.78 -11.49
CA TYR A 80 10.48 28.98 -12.18
C TYR A 80 11.45 28.39 -11.17
N ILE A 81 11.67 27.07 -11.23
CA ILE A 81 12.66 26.39 -10.40
C ILE A 81 13.89 26.07 -11.24
N SER A 82 15.07 26.41 -10.73
CA SER A 82 16.38 26.09 -11.32
C SER A 82 17.30 25.42 -10.30
N ASP A 83 18.43 24.91 -10.77
CA ASP A 83 19.47 24.27 -9.95
C ASP A 83 18.94 23.15 -9.04
N GLN A 84 17.88 22.50 -9.49
CA GLN A 84 17.20 21.48 -8.72
C GLN A 84 18.08 20.23 -8.59
N LYS A 85 18.14 19.68 -7.38
CA LYS A 85 18.83 18.42 -7.10
C LYS A 85 17.99 17.58 -6.15
N ILE A 86 17.70 16.36 -6.57
CA ILE A 86 17.18 15.32 -5.68
C ILE A 86 18.36 14.81 -4.87
N LEU A 87 18.25 14.88 -3.54
CA LEU A 87 19.29 14.44 -2.62
C LEU A 87 19.02 13.02 -2.15
N GLN A 88 17.79 12.74 -1.73
CA GLN A 88 17.38 11.47 -1.14
C GLN A 88 15.92 11.16 -1.50
N HIS A 89 15.58 9.88 -1.42
CA HIS A 89 14.21 9.41 -1.56
C HIS A 89 14.01 8.17 -0.70
N SER A 90 12.83 8.04 -0.10
CA SER A 90 12.47 6.94 0.80
C SER A 90 10.98 6.65 0.73
N VAL A 91 10.59 5.47 1.21
CA VAL A 91 9.19 5.09 1.42
C VAL A 91 9.04 4.73 2.89
N GLU A 92 8.06 5.34 3.55
CA GLU A 92 7.82 5.18 4.97
C GLU A 92 6.35 4.90 5.24
N ALA A 93 6.05 4.17 6.32
CA ALA A 93 4.68 3.87 6.70
C ALA A 93 3.91 5.16 7.02
N ASP A 94 2.70 5.29 6.47
CA ASP A 94 1.78 6.38 6.77
C ASP A 94 0.71 5.90 7.75
N GLY A 95 1.08 5.93 9.04
CA GLY A 95 0.26 5.39 10.12
C GLY A 95 0.40 3.88 10.31
N SER A 96 -0.41 3.34 11.22
CA SER A 96 -0.43 1.90 11.51
C SER A 96 -1.27 1.14 10.48
N PRO A 97 -0.84 -0.05 10.05
CA PRO A 97 -1.60 -0.85 9.11
C PRO A 97 -2.86 -1.46 9.76
N GLU A 98 -3.85 -1.71 8.92
CA GLU A 98 -5.03 -2.51 9.26
C GLU A 98 -4.70 -3.99 9.10
N ILE A 99 -4.96 -4.76 10.16
CA ILE A 99 -4.69 -6.21 10.19
C ILE A 99 -6.02 -6.93 10.33
N SER A 100 -6.24 -7.91 9.45
CA SER A 100 -7.40 -8.79 9.50
C SER A 100 -6.99 -10.25 9.37
N LYS A 101 -7.78 -11.14 9.97
CA LYS A 101 -7.59 -12.58 9.79
C LYS A 101 -8.11 -12.96 8.42
N SER A 102 -7.33 -13.75 7.67
CA SER A 102 -7.78 -14.43 6.47
C SER A 102 -8.29 -15.83 6.83
N GLU A 103 -8.81 -16.56 5.85
CA GLU A 103 -9.29 -17.93 6.03
C GLU A 103 -8.12 -18.86 6.41
N SER A 104 -8.27 -19.60 7.51
CA SER A 104 -7.28 -20.62 7.87
C SER A 104 -7.29 -21.78 6.87
N ILE A 105 -6.11 -22.14 6.38
CA ILE A 105 -5.89 -23.12 5.33
C ILE A 105 -5.80 -24.51 5.95
N PHE A 106 -6.60 -25.48 5.48
CA PHE A 106 -6.47 -26.87 5.94
C PHE A 106 -5.14 -27.49 5.48
N VAL A 107 -4.43 -28.07 6.44
CA VAL A 107 -3.10 -28.66 6.23
C VAL A 107 -3.21 -30.17 6.25
N GLY A 108 -3.84 -30.73 7.28
CA GLY A 108 -3.95 -32.16 7.44
C GLY A 108 -4.72 -32.57 8.68
N LYS A 109 -4.89 -33.89 8.82
CA LYS A 109 -5.47 -34.51 10.01
C LYS A 109 -4.86 -35.86 10.29
N THR A 110 -4.86 -36.26 11.56
CA THR A 110 -4.45 -37.61 11.99
C THR A 110 -5.31 -38.09 13.15
N ILE A 111 -5.33 -39.40 13.40
CA ILE A 111 -6.01 -40.00 14.54
C ILE A 111 -4.96 -40.67 15.42
N LEU A 112 -4.92 -40.30 16.70
CA LEU A 112 -4.08 -40.95 17.70
C LEU A 112 -4.99 -41.83 18.57
N THR A 113 -4.64 -43.12 18.68
CA THR A 113 -5.45 -44.10 19.42
C THR A 113 -4.64 -44.70 20.55
N ASN A 114 -5.15 -44.59 21.78
CA ASN A 114 -4.58 -45.22 22.95
C ASN A 114 -5.39 -46.47 23.32
N ASN A 115 -4.85 -47.65 23.01
CA ASN A 115 -5.45 -48.94 23.34
C ASN A 115 -5.00 -49.49 24.71
N SER A 116 -4.21 -48.72 25.47
CA SER A 116 -3.77 -49.13 26.81
C SER A 116 -4.80 -48.72 27.88
N ASN A 117 -4.65 -49.31 29.06
CA ASN A 117 -5.49 -49.03 30.23
C ASN A 117 -5.03 -47.80 31.02
N GLN A 118 -4.04 -47.04 30.52
CA GLN A 118 -3.50 -45.85 31.16
C GLN A 118 -3.43 -44.70 30.14
N GLU A 119 -3.35 -43.45 30.60
CA GLU A 119 -3.10 -42.32 29.71
C GLU A 119 -1.75 -42.48 29.00
N GLN A 120 -1.70 -42.12 27.71
CA GLN A 120 -0.48 -42.15 26.91
C GLN A 120 -0.24 -40.79 26.27
N THR A 121 1.03 -40.40 26.14
CA THR A 121 1.42 -39.25 25.31
C THR A 121 1.81 -39.78 23.94
N LEU A 122 0.99 -39.49 22.93
CA LEU A 122 1.19 -39.92 21.55
C LEU A 122 1.64 -38.74 20.69
N SER A 123 2.59 -38.97 19.79
CA SER A 123 3.10 -37.92 18.90
C SER A 123 2.40 -37.96 17.55
N THR A 124 2.13 -36.80 16.96
CA THR A 124 1.69 -36.70 15.57
C THR A 124 2.89 -36.84 14.61
N ASN A 125 2.60 -37.06 13.32
CA ASN A 125 3.60 -36.76 12.29
C ASN A 125 3.85 -35.24 12.21
N SER A 126 4.90 -34.83 11.50
CA SER A 126 5.03 -33.44 11.07
C SER A 126 3.95 -33.09 10.03
N PHE A 127 3.59 -31.82 10.00
CA PHE A 127 2.66 -31.26 9.02
C PHE A 127 3.34 -30.15 8.26
N SER A 128 3.18 -30.12 6.93
CA SER A 128 3.77 -29.08 6.10
C SER A 128 2.79 -28.60 5.05
N LYS A 129 2.85 -27.30 4.74
CA LYS A 129 2.04 -26.68 3.69
C LYS A 129 2.84 -25.58 3.01
N THR A 130 2.97 -25.68 1.69
CA THR A 130 3.47 -24.60 0.86
C THR A 130 2.31 -23.70 0.45
N ILE A 131 2.44 -22.40 0.71
CA ILE A 131 1.49 -21.36 0.25
C ILE A 131 2.26 -20.23 -0.43
N SER A 132 1.56 -19.48 -1.28
CA SER A 132 2.12 -18.28 -1.91
C SER A 132 1.77 -17.07 -1.05
N ASN A 133 2.77 -16.48 -0.39
CA ASN A 133 2.60 -15.19 0.27
C ASN A 133 2.64 -14.11 -0.82
N SER A 134 1.73 -13.14 -0.77
CA SER A 134 1.61 -12.12 -1.81
C SER A 134 1.65 -10.71 -1.22
N ILE A 135 2.11 -9.79 -2.03
CA ILE A 135 2.09 -8.36 -1.76
C ILE A 135 1.71 -7.62 -3.02
N THR A 136 0.71 -6.76 -2.91
CA THR A 136 0.30 -5.83 -3.96
C THR A 136 0.55 -4.42 -3.47
N ASN A 137 1.18 -3.57 -4.28
CA ASN A 137 1.36 -2.16 -3.97
C ASN A 137 1.03 -1.27 -5.17
N ALA A 138 0.77 0.01 -4.89
CA ALA A 138 0.64 1.03 -5.91
C ALA A 138 0.93 2.41 -5.32
N THR A 139 1.60 3.27 -6.10
CA THR A 139 1.62 4.71 -5.85
C THR A 139 0.21 5.24 -6.14
N THR A 140 -0.37 5.96 -5.18
CA THR A 140 -1.67 6.63 -5.36
C THR A 140 -1.49 8.07 -5.75
N HIS A 141 -0.43 8.73 -5.26
CA HIS A 141 -0.06 10.09 -5.58
C HIS A 141 1.46 10.20 -5.68
N GLY A 142 1.97 10.67 -6.80
CA GLY A 142 3.41 10.78 -7.02
C GLY A 142 3.77 11.97 -7.89
N PHE A 143 5.02 12.01 -8.30
CA PHE A 143 5.59 13.11 -9.07
C PHE A 143 6.37 12.59 -10.27
N LYS A 144 6.28 13.33 -11.37
CA LYS A 144 7.10 13.13 -12.56
C LYS A 144 8.34 14.03 -12.46
N PHE A 145 9.53 13.44 -12.32
CA PHE A 145 10.80 14.18 -12.15
C PHE A 145 11.64 14.30 -13.43
N GLY A 146 11.17 13.76 -14.56
CA GLY A 146 11.96 13.63 -15.80
C GLY A 146 12.92 12.44 -15.79
N SER A 147 13.28 11.92 -14.61
CA SER A 147 13.96 10.65 -14.39
C SER A 147 13.12 9.70 -13.54
N LYS A 148 13.37 8.38 -13.65
CA LYS A 148 12.71 7.38 -12.78
C LYS A 148 13.25 7.51 -11.36
N VAL A 149 12.33 7.63 -10.39
CA VAL A 149 12.62 7.62 -8.95
C VAL A 149 11.84 6.46 -8.34
N SER A 150 12.53 5.55 -7.65
CA SER A 150 11.90 4.41 -6.98
C SER A 150 12.57 4.05 -5.67
N SER A 151 11.82 3.47 -4.74
CA SER A 151 12.36 3.06 -3.44
C SER A 151 11.70 1.79 -2.92
N LYS A 152 12.48 0.99 -2.20
CA LYS A 152 12.03 -0.25 -1.58
C LYS A 152 11.33 0.03 -0.26
N PHE A 153 10.38 -0.83 0.08
CA PHE A 153 9.65 -0.79 1.34
C PHE A 153 9.46 -2.21 1.87
N GLN A 154 9.82 -2.43 3.14
CA GLN A 154 9.60 -3.68 3.85
C GLN A 154 8.27 -3.60 4.59
N ILE A 155 7.39 -4.58 4.39
CA ILE A 155 6.09 -4.58 5.07
C ILE A 155 6.27 -4.94 6.55
N PRO A 156 5.70 -4.15 7.48
CA PRO A 156 5.71 -4.48 8.90
C PRO A 156 4.70 -5.61 9.18
N LEU A 157 5.11 -6.85 8.94
CA LEU A 157 4.28 -8.02 9.20
C LEU A 157 4.02 -8.18 10.70
N VAL A 158 2.86 -8.74 11.03
CA VAL A 158 2.46 -9.08 12.39
C VAL A 158 2.28 -10.59 12.57
N GLY A 159 2.41 -11.03 13.82
CA GLY A 159 2.48 -12.45 14.17
C GLY A 159 3.92 -12.95 14.16
N GLU A 160 4.16 -14.07 14.83
CA GLU A 160 5.49 -14.67 14.95
C GLU A 160 5.85 -15.42 13.66
N THR A 161 6.09 -14.67 12.59
CA THR A 161 6.48 -15.19 11.27
C THR A 161 7.90 -14.74 10.92
N ALA A 162 8.68 -15.64 10.33
CA ALA A 162 10.01 -15.34 9.78
C ALA A 162 9.94 -14.88 8.32
N VAL A 163 8.73 -14.65 7.77
CA VAL A 163 8.56 -14.16 6.40
C VAL A 163 9.02 -12.71 6.32
N GLU A 164 9.78 -12.39 5.27
CA GLU A 164 10.07 -11.01 4.89
C GLU A 164 9.40 -10.70 3.54
N LEU A 165 8.47 -9.74 3.51
CA LEU A 165 7.85 -9.25 2.28
C LEU A 165 8.35 -7.84 1.98
N ASN A 166 8.98 -7.70 0.82
CA ASN A 166 9.52 -6.45 0.32
C ASN A 166 8.83 -6.06 -0.98
N THR A 167 8.58 -4.77 -1.16
CA THR A 167 8.09 -4.20 -2.42
C THR A 167 8.93 -2.99 -2.83
N GLU A 168 8.64 -2.46 -4.02
CA GLU A 168 9.25 -1.25 -4.56
C GLU A 168 8.17 -0.33 -5.11
N TYR A 169 8.27 0.96 -4.84
CA TYR A 169 7.34 1.97 -5.35
C TYR A 169 8.03 2.80 -6.43
N ASN A 170 7.37 2.98 -7.57
CA ASN A 170 7.74 3.93 -8.60
C ASN A 170 6.98 5.24 -8.37
N PHE A 171 7.71 6.34 -8.13
CA PHE A 171 7.12 7.62 -7.73
C PHE A 171 6.39 8.31 -8.89
N SER A 172 6.58 7.82 -10.11
CA SER A 172 5.98 8.36 -11.34
C SER A 172 4.95 7.43 -11.99
N ASP A 173 4.54 6.34 -11.32
CA ASP A 173 3.64 5.33 -11.89
C ASP A 173 2.63 4.81 -10.85
N THR A 174 1.35 4.79 -11.21
CA THR A 174 0.22 4.36 -10.37
C THR A 174 -0.21 2.91 -10.59
N THR A 175 0.53 2.16 -11.41
CA THR A 175 0.23 0.76 -11.72
C THR A 175 0.30 -0.08 -10.45
N ASN A 176 -0.66 -1.00 -10.28
CA ASN A 176 -0.58 -1.99 -9.21
C ASN A 176 0.45 -3.05 -9.59
N GLU A 177 1.44 -3.26 -8.75
CA GLU A 177 2.39 -4.37 -8.88
C GLU A 177 2.09 -5.43 -7.82
N THR A 178 1.99 -6.69 -8.23
CA THR A 178 1.84 -7.83 -7.32
C THR A 178 3.08 -8.71 -7.40
N LYS A 179 3.69 -8.99 -6.25
CA LYS A 179 4.76 -9.97 -6.10
C LYS A 179 4.28 -11.10 -5.20
N SER A 180 4.60 -12.33 -5.58
CA SER A 180 4.25 -13.51 -4.81
C SER A 180 5.48 -14.39 -4.61
N VAL A 181 5.65 -14.89 -3.38
CA VAL A 181 6.78 -15.75 -3.00
C VAL A 181 6.23 -16.95 -2.25
N SER A 182 6.49 -18.14 -2.80
CA SER A 182 6.14 -19.40 -2.15
C SER A 182 6.99 -19.63 -0.90
N HIS A 183 6.33 -20.03 0.19
CA HIS A 183 6.99 -20.44 1.42
C HIS A 183 6.36 -21.74 1.91
N THR A 184 7.19 -22.63 2.42
CA THR A 184 6.77 -23.89 3.04
C THR A 184 6.79 -23.72 4.55
N TYR A 185 5.63 -23.88 5.16
CA TYR A 185 5.42 -23.80 6.60
C TYR A 185 5.38 -25.21 7.15
N THR A 186 6.19 -25.51 8.16
CA THR A 186 6.29 -26.84 8.76
C THR A 186 6.09 -26.79 10.27
N ALA A 187 5.14 -27.58 10.77
CA ALA A 187 5.00 -27.90 12.18
C ALA A 187 5.65 -29.26 12.43
N GLY A 188 6.60 -29.32 13.36
CA GLY A 188 7.15 -30.58 13.84
C GLY A 188 6.08 -31.46 14.52
N PRO A 189 6.42 -32.72 14.85
CA PRO A 189 5.58 -33.61 15.66
C PRO A 189 5.05 -32.93 16.93
N GLN A 190 3.75 -33.09 17.22
CA GLN A 190 3.09 -32.55 18.40
C GLN A 190 2.75 -33.67 19.38
N ASN A 191 3.08 -33.50 20.66
CA ASN A 191 2.84 -34.48 21.70
C ASN A 191 1.46 -34.26 22.35
N ILE A 192 0.58 -35.24 22.23
CA ILE A 192 -0.82 -35.16 22.65
C ILE A 192 -1.10 -36.23 23.72
N LYS A 193 -1.65 -35.81 24.86
CA LYS A 193 -2.15 -36.73 25.88
C LYS A 193 -3.47 -37.35 25.44
N VAL A 194 -3.54 -38.67 25.43
CA VAL A 194 -4.71 -39.45 25.02
C VAL A 194 -5.13 -40.37 26.18
N PRO A 195 -6.33 -40.21 26.74
CA PRO A 195 -6.82 -41.05 27.83
C PRO A 195 -6.83 -42.54 27.49
N ALA A 196 -6.86 -43.39 28.52
CA ALA A 196 -6.96 -44.84 28.38
C ALA A 196 -8.14 -45.24 27.49
N ASN A 197 -7.94 -46.24 26.63
CA ASN A 197 -8.98 -46.83 25.77
C ASN A 197 -9.75 -45.82 24.89
N SER A 198 -9.11 -44.72 24.51
CA SER A 198 -9.73 -43.61 23.76
C SER A 198 -8.93 -43.23 22.50
N ALA A 199 -9.50 -42.36 21.68
CA ALA A 199 -8.83 -41.80 20.52
C ALA A 199 -9.10 -40.30 20.39
N VAL A 200 -8.21 -39.60 19.71
CA VAL A 200 -8.37 -38.18 19.36
C VAL A 200 -8.13 -37.98 17.86
N GLU A 201 -8.94 -37.12 17.24
CA GLU A 201 -8.67 -36.58 15.90
C GLU A 201 -7.92 -35.24 16.07
N VAL A 202 -6.72 -35.17 15.52
CA VAL A 202 -5.92 -33.94 15.47
C VAL A 202 -6.10 -33.32 14.09
N ILE A 203 -6.55 -32.07 14.05
CA ILE A 203 -6.79 -31.30 12.83
C ILE A 203 -5.83 -30.11 12.84
N VAL A 204 -5.07 -29.94 11.76
CA VAL A 204 -4.09 -28.86 11.63
C VAL A 204 -4.53 -27.92 10.52
N LYS A 205 -4.59 -26.62 10.86
CA LYS A 205 -4.80 -25.53 9.92
C LYS A 205 -3.67 -24.51 10.03
N LEU A 206 -3.27 -23.91 8.92
CA LEU A 206 -2.37 -22.76 8.90
C LEU A 206 -3.21 -21.49 8.91
N ASP A 207 -3.05 -20.64 9.91
CA ASP A 207 -3.72 -19.35 9.94
C ASP A 207 -3.04 -18.39 8.98
N ALA A 208 -3.85 -17.62 8.27
CA ALA A 208 -3.38 -16.58 7.36
C ALA A 208 -3.84 -15.21 7.86
N ALA A 209 -3.03 -14.20 7.59
CA ALA A 209 -3.33 -12.81 7.89
C ALA A 209 -3.29 -11.98 6.61
N LYS A 210 -4.08 -10.91 6.63
CA LYS A 210 -4.12 -9.90 5.60
C LYS A 210 -3.82 -8.55 6.23
N ILE A 211 -2.84 -7.85 5.68
CA ILE A 211 -2.38 -6.55 6.15
C ILE A 211 -2.56 -5.51 5.05
N LYS A 212 -3.12 -4.36 5.39
CA LYS A 212 -3.28 -3.20 4.50
C LYS A 212 -2.66 -1.98 5.15
N GLY A 213 -1.97 -1.17 4.37
CA GLY A 213 -1.41 0.07 4.89
C GLY A 213 -1.18 1.09 3.80
N ASN A 214 -0.94 2.32 4.26
CA ASN A 214 -0.56 3.43 3.42
C ASN A 214 0.92 3.75 3.66
N VAL A 215 1.54 4.38 2.67
CA VAL A 215 2.93 4.83 2.75
C VAL A 215 3.05 6.25 2.22
N LYS A 216 4.02 7.00 2.77
CA LYS A 216 4.52 8.25 2.18
C LYS A 216 5.72 7.94 1.30
N LEU A 217 5.74 8.55 0.13
CA LEU A 217 6.83 8.51 -0.83
C LEU A 217 7.56 9.86 -0.73
N LEU A 218 8.70 9.88 -0.05
CA LEU A 218 9.40 11.11 0.28
C LEU A 218 10.52 11.35 -0.72
N THR A 219 10.64 12.56 -1.22
CA THR A 219 11.77 13.00 -2.05
C THR A 219 12.33 14.29 -1.48
N GLU A 220 13.53 14.20 -0.91
CA GLU A 220 14.27 15.36 -0.42
C GLU A 220 14.97 16.04 -1.60
N MET A 221 14.75 17.34 -1.75
CA MET A 221 15.37 18.10 -2.82
C MET A 221 15.78 19.52 -2.42
N THR A 222 16.65 20.10 -3.23
CA THR A 222 17.03 21.51 -3.19
C THR A 222 16.78 22.16 -4.55
N GLY A 223 16.81 23.48 -4.58
CA GLY A 223 16.67 24.27 -5.79
C GLY A 223 16.56 25.76 -5.49
N LYS A 224 16.64 26.57 -6.55
CA LYS A 224 16.35 27.99 -6.52
C LYS A 224 15.02 28.25 -7.20
N SER A 225 14.27 29.21 -6.69
CA SER A 225 12.98 29.63 -7.21
C SER A 225 13.04 31.10 -7.58
N ASN A 226 12.56 31.40 -8.79
CA ASN A 226 12.33 32.75 -9.28
C ASN A 226 10.82 32.95 -9.38
N THR A 227 10.26 33.70 -8.43
CA THR A 227 8.81 33.84 -8.26
C THR A 227 8.37 35.25 -8.60
N HIS A 228 7.46 35.38 -9.55
CA HIS A 228 6.87 36.65 -9.98
C HIS A 228 5.41 36.65 -9.53
N LEU A 229 5.09 37.57 -8.62
CA LEU A 229 3.74 37.80 -8.12
C LEU A 229 3.14 38.99 -8.85
N PHE A 230 1.99 38.78 -9.49
CA PHE A 230 1.31 39.80 -10.28
C PHE A 230 0.16 40.40 -9.49
N TYR A 231 0.07 41.73 -9.54
CA TYR A 231 -0.99 42.50 -8.94
C TYR A 231 -1.50 43.50 -9.99
N LYS A 232 -2.73 43.99 -9.83
CA LYS A 232 -3.36 44.95 -10.75
C LYS A 232 -2.48 46.15 -11.11
N ASN A 233 -1.72 46.67 -10.15
CA ASN A 233 -0.91 47.88 -10.29
C ASN A 233 0.60 47.61 -10.22
N GLY A 234 1.07 46.40 -10.51
CA GLY A 234 2.50 46.10 -10.55
C GLY A 234 2.82 44.63 -10.32
N SER A 235 4.11 44.32 -10.18
CA SER A 235 4.57 42.98 -9.84
C SER A 235 5.67 43.03 -8.80
N ILE A 236 5.78 41.95 -8.02
CA ILE A 236 6.85 41.75 -7.06
C ILE A 236 7.61 40.51 -7.48
N ARG A 237 8.94 40.60 -7.48
CA ARG A 237 9.82 39.47 -7.76
C ARG A 237 10.52 39.03 -6.49
N HIS A 238 10.51 37.72 -6.27
CA HIS A 238 11.23 37.07 -5.19
C HIS A 238 12.17 36.02 -5.74
N ASP A 239 13.42 36.08 -5.30
CA ASP A 239 14.43 35.06 -5.54
C ASP A 239 14.66 34.31 -4.23
N TYR A 240 14.10 33.11 -4.12
CA TYR A 240 14.22 32.25 -2.95
C TYR A 240 14.96 30.95 -3.28
N ASP A 241 15.48 30.26 -2.28
CA ASP A 241 15.55 28.80 -2.40
C ASP A 241 14.16 28.18 -2.22
N VAL A 242 13.97 26.97 -2.73
CA VAL A 242 12.67 26.26 -2.66
C VAL A 242 12.20 26.05 -1.22
N ALA A 243 13.12 25.88 -0.26
CA ALA A 243 12.79 25.72 1.15
C ALA A 243 12.20 27.00 1.75
N THR A 244 12.75 28.15 1.40
CA THR A 244 12.26 29.46 1.81
C THR A 244 10.91 29.75 1.18
N LEU A 245 10.72 29.45 -0.11
CA LEU A 245 9.42 29.57 -0.76
C LEU A 245 8.33 28.77 -0.02
N VAL A 246 8.59 27.48 0.23
CA VAL A 246 7.65 26.61 0.94
C VAL A 246 7.39 27.10 2.37
N ARG A 247 8.44 27.49 3.10
CA ARG A 247 8.33 27.99 4.47
C ARG A 247 7.49 29.26 4.56
N GLU A 248 7.67 30.22 3.63
CA GLU A 248 6.86 31.44 3.61
C GLU A 248 5.40 31.13 3.30
N ALA A 249 5.11 30.22 2.36
CA ALA A 249 3.74 29.78 2.10
C ALA A 249 3.12 29.06 3.31
N SER A 250 3.87 28.20 3.99
CA SER A 250 3.41 27.46 5.19
C SER A 250 3.05 28.34 6.38
N ARG A 251 3.41 29.63 6.37
CA ARG A 251 2.94 30.60 7.38
C ARG A 251 1.47 30.96 7.22
N PHE A 252 0.92 30.77 6.02
CA PHE A 252 -0.45 31.14 5.70
C PHE A 252 -1.36 29.92 5.57
N GLU A 253 -0.89 28.87 4.89
CA GLU A 253 -1.68 27.67 4.62
C GLU A 253 -0.82 26.40 4.70
N GLU A 254 -1.39 25.29 5.17
CA GLU A 254 -0.72 24.00 5.19
C GLU A 254 -0.57 23.42 3.78
N LEU A 255 0.66 23.05 3.41
CA LEU A 255 0.97 22.45 2.12
C LEU A 255 0.96 20.91 2.22
N LYS A 256 0.05 20.26 1.50
CA LYS A 256 -0.18 18.79 1.62
C LYS A 256 0.87 17.91 0.93
N ARG A 257 1.55 18.45 -0.09
CA ARG A 257 2.41 17.69 -1.01
C ARG A 257 3.86 18.15 -1.00
N VAL A 258 4.19 19.14 -0.17
CA VAL A 258 5.55 19.63 0.02
C VAL A 258 5.68 20.18 1.44
N SER A 259 6.82 19.96 2.06
CA SER A 259 7.16 20.57 3.35
C SER A 259 8.62 21.05 3.33
N ALA A 260 8.90 22.14 4.05
CA ALA A 260 10.27 22.59 4.24
C ALA A 260 10.89 21.84 5.41
N GLU A 261 12.12 21.35 5.23
CA GLU A 261 12.85 20.72 6.32
C GLU A 261 13.21 21.77 7.38
N PRO A 262 13.16 21.47 8.70
CA PRO A 262 13.44 22.44 9.75
C PRO A 262 14.84 23.08 9.67
N SER A 263 15.81 22.38 9.06
CA SER A 263 17.15 22.91 8.78
C SER A 263 17.17 24.08 7.79
N GLY A 264 16.07 24.27 7.05
CA GLY A 264 15.83 25.41 6.15
C GLY A 264 16.53 25.33 4.80
N LYS A 265 17.19 24.22 4.45
CA LYS A 265 17.97 24.07 3.21
C LYS A 265 17.27 23.23 2.13
N THR A 266 16.42 22.30 2.55
CA THR A 266 15.79 21.29 1.68
C THR A 266 14.28 21.31 1.85
N VAL A 267 13.60 20.68 0.90
CA VAL A 267 12.17 20.41 0.93
C VAL A 267 11.92 18.94 0.70
N ASN A 268 10.89 18.41 1.35
CA ASN A 268 10.38 17.07 1.08
C ASN A 268 9.14 17.20 0.21
N LEU A 269 9.21 16.69 -1.01
CA LEU A 269 8.01 16.40 -1.80
C LEU A 269 7.40 15.10 -1.28
N ILE A 270 6.08 15.12 -1.08
CA ILE A 270 5.35 14.04 -0.41
C ILE A 270 4.34 13.44 -1.39
N GLY A 271 4.64 12.22 -1.83
CA GLY A 271 3.71 11.32 -2.49
C GLY A 271 3.07 10.36 -1.51
N TYR A 272 2.07 9.62 -1.98
CA TYR A 272 1.31 8.64 -1.22
C TYR A 272 1.15 7.33 -2.01
N GLY A 273 1.09 6.23 -1.28
CA GLY A 273 0.92 4.90 -1.84
C GLY A 273 0.18 4.00 -0.87
N LYS A 274 -0.16 2.81 -1.35
CA LYS A 274 -0.82 1.77 -0.55
C LYS A 274 -0.17 0.43 -0.77
N TYR A 275 -0.33 -0.47 0.18
CA TYR A 275 0.00 -1.88 0.03
C TYR A 275 -1.08 -2.76 0.66
N GLU A 276 -1.16 -3.98 0.14
CA GLU A 276 -1.95 -5.08 0.68
C GLU A 276 -1.12 -6.35 0.58
N ALA A 277 -0.93 -7.06 1.69
CA ALA A 277 -0.21 -8.33 1.70
C ALA A 277 -1.02 -9.43 2.39
N GLU A 278 -0.84 -10.67 1.92
CA GLU A 278 -1.45 -11.87 2.47
C GLU A 278 -0.37 -12.93 2.69
N TYR A 279 -0.34 -13.50 3.90
CA TYR A 279 0.73 -14.40 4.32
C TYR A 279 0.29 -15.35 5.43
N GLY A 280 0.99 -16.48 5.54
CA GLY A 280 0.82 -17.46 6.62
C GLY A 280 1.45 -16.98 7.93
N THR A 281 0.82 -17.33 9.05
CA THR A 281 1.24 -16.92 10.39
C THR A 281 1.63 -18.14 11.23
N GLU A 282 0.68 -18.73 11.95
CA GLU A 282 0.89 -19.86 12.86
C GLU A 282 0.01 -21.03 12.49
N PHE A 283 0.35 -22.24 12.95
CA PHE A 283 -0.59 -23.35 12.89
C PHE A 283 -1.57 -23.31 14.06
N SER A 284 -2.85 -23.52 13.77
CA SER A 284 -3.88 -23.89 14.74
C SER A 284 -4.04 -25.41 14.75
N VAL A 285 -3.67 -26.04 15.87
CA VAL A 285 -3.82 -27.50 16.08
C VAL A 285 -5.01 -27.73 16.99
N THR A 286 -6.08 -28.30 16.45
CA THR A 286 -7.29 -28.66 17.21
C THR A 286 -7.31 -30.15 17.49
N VAL A 287 -7.40 -30.52 18.76
CA VAL A 287 -7.54 -31.91 19.22
C VAL A 287 -8.99 -32.16 19.60
N LYS A 288 -9.60 -33.14 18.94
CA LYS A 288 -11.00 -33.52 19.14
C LYS A 288 -11.08 -34.95 19.70
N PRO A 289 -11.54 -35.14 20.94
CA PRO A 289 -11.80 -36.48 21.47
C PRO A 289 -12.86 -37.20 20.64
N ILE A 290 -12.57 -38.45 20.28
CA ILE A 290 -13.47 -39.32 19.54
C ILE A 290 -13.60 -40.68 20.23
N ASN A 291 -14.78 -41.29 20.16
CA ASN A 291 -15.01 -42.64 20.64
C ASN A 291 -14.55 -43.69 19.60
N LYS A 292 -14.62 -44.97 19.95
CA LYS A 292 -14.26 -46.10 19.06
C LYS A 292 -15.05 -46.13 17.74
N LYS A 293 -16.20 -45.43 17.66
CA LYS A 293 -17.01 -45.27 16.44
C LYS A 293 -16.71 -43.95 15.69
N ARG A 294 -15.60 -43.28 16.02
CA ARG A 294 -15.15 -41.98 15.49
C ARG A 294 -16.16 -40.84 15.66
N LYS A 295 -17.07 -40.94 16.63
CA LYS A 295 -17.97 -39.84 16.99
C LYS A 295 -17.33 -39.00 18.08
N PHE A 296 -17.60 -37.69 18.04
CA PHE A 296 -17.20 -36.73 19.05
C PHE A 296 -17.59 -37.22 20.46
N ALA A 297 -16.65 -37.15 21.41
CA ALA A 297 -16.79 -37.80 22.70
C ALA A 297 -16.40 -36.91 23.90
N GLY A 298 -16.12 -35.63 23.70
CA GLY A 298 -15.70 -34.73 24.78
C GLY A 298 -15.25 -33.38 24.25
N GLN A 299 -14.83 -32.48 25.13
CA GLN A 299 -14.42 -31.13 24.73
C GLN A 299 -13.16 -31.14 23.87
N ASN A 300 -13.18 -30.35 22.80
CA ASN A 300 -12.00 -30.07 21.99
C ASN A 300 -11.16 -28.96 22.62
N TYR A 301 -9.87 -28.96 22.33
CA TYR A 301 -8.98 -27.85 22.63
C TYR A 301 -8.13 -27.51 21.41
N THR A 302 -7.70 -26.25 21.33
CA THR A 302 -6.85 -25.74 20.25
C THR A 302 -5.67 -25.01 20.84
N PHE A 303 -4.49 -25.19 20.26
CA PHE A 303 -3.28 -24.45 20.61
C PHE A 303 -2.55 -23.99 19.34
N LYS A 304 -1.65 -23.01 19.51
CA LYS A 304 -0.84 -22.43 18.45
C LYS A 304 0.53 -23.11 18.37
N VAL A 305 1.03 -23.28 17.15
CA VAL A 305 2.38 -23.80 16.90
C VAL A 305 3.08 -22.86 15.93
N LYS A 306 4.24 -22.34 16.34
CA LYS A 306 5.11 -21.55 15.46
C LYS A 306 5.69 -22.45 14.37
N PRO A 307 5.56 -22.08 13.09
CA PRO A 307 6.11 -22.85 12.00
C PRO A 307 7.61 -22.62 11.85
N GLU A 308 8.32 -23.66 11.40
CA GLU A 308 9.57 -23.48 10.66
C GLU A 308 9.22 -23.10 9.22
N ILE A 309 9.83 -22.04 8.70
CA ILE A 309 9.50 -21.48 7.38
C ILE A 309 10.71 -21.56 6.46
N THR A 310 10.53 -22.18 5.30
CA THR A 310 11.55 -22.26 4.24
C THR A 310 11.02 -21.67 2.93
N LYS A 311 11.93 -21.10 2.14
CA LYS A 311 11.63 -20.52 0.82
C LYS A 311 11.87 -21.53 -0.29
#